data_AF-A0A5J5HQ75-F1
#
_entry.id   AF-A0A5J5HQ75-F1
#
_cell.length_a   1.000
_cell.length_b   1.000
_cell.length_c   1.000
_cell.angle_alpha   90.00
_cell.angle_beta   90.00
_cell.angle_gamma   90.00
#
_symmetry.space_group_name_H-M   'P 1'
#
loop_
_entity.id
_entity.type
_entity.pdbx_description
1 polymer ?
#
loop_
_entity_poly.entity_id
_entity_poly.type
_entity_poly.pdbx_seq_one_letter_code
_entity_poly.pdbx_strand_id
1 'polypeptide(L)' 'MTDLQPPDEAECWAEARTLIDQYGDEVGAYLQMMIDVCMKEHEYQLLLKWTTIRNCVAMIVDGPGTATPQ' A
#
# COMPACT_ATOMS: atom_id res chain seq x y z
N MET A 1 -5.18 15.66 20.47
CA MET A 1 -5.60 14.43 19.77
C MET A 1 -5.30 14.67 18.31
N THR A 2 -4.32 13.97 17.75
CA THR A 2 -4.05 14.04 16.31
C THR A 2 -5.16 13.23 15.65
N ASP A 3 -6.11 13.93 15.01
CA ASP A 3 -7.20 13.27 14.29
C ASP A 3 -6.59 12.61 13.04
N LEU A 4 -6.29 11.32 13.16
CA LEU A 4 -5.74 10.53 12.07
C LEU A 4 -6.87 10.16 11.13
N GLN A 5 -7.15 11.06 10.17
CA GLN A 5 -8.14 10.78 9.14
C GLN A 5 -7.75 9.51 8.36
N PRO A 6 -8.65 8.53 8.21
CA PRO A 6 -8.37 7.35 7.40
C PRO A 6 -8.11 7.79 5.94
N PRO A 7 -7.11 7.21 5.28
CA PRO A 7 -6.86 7.50 3.87
C PRO A 7 -8.04 6.99 3.03
N ASP A 8 -8.37 7.70 1.95
CA ASP A 8 -9.41 7.26 1.03
C ASP A 8 -9.00 5.94 0.37
N GLU A 9 -9.85 4.93 0.54
CA GLU A 9 -9.53 3.57 0.09
C GLU A 9 -9.46 3.50 -1.44
N ALA A 10 -10.35 4.21 -2.15
CA ALA A 10 -10.37 4.20 -3.61
C ALA A 10 -9.12 4.87 -4.20
N GLU A 11 -8.67 5.97 -3.59
CA GLU A 11 -7.38 6.60 -3.93
C GLU A 11 -6.21 5.64 -3.67
N CYS A 12 -6.19 4.94 -2.52
CA CYS A 12 -5.16 3.96 -2.21
C CYS A 12 -5.11 2.80 -3.22
N TRP A 13 -6.27 2.33 -3.69
CA TRP A 13 -6.34 1.29 -4.72
C TRP A 13 -5.86 1.77 -6.09
N ALA A 14 -6.20 3.00 -6.48
CA ALA A 14 -5.69 3.60 -7.72
C ALA A 14 -4.18 3.78 -7.68
N GLU A 15 -3.66 4.29 -6.56
CA GLU A 15 -2.22 4.49 -6.35
C GLU A 15 -1.47 3.16 -6.30
N ALA A 16 -2.02 2.13 -5.63
CA ALA A 16 -1.45 0.78 -5.61
C ALA A 16 -1.27 0.22 -7.03
N ARG A 17 -2.27 0.38 -7.91
CA ARG A 17 -2.17 -0.06 -9.32
C ARG A 17 -1.10 0.71 -10.09
N THR A 18 -1.05 2.02 -9.93
CA THR A 18 -0.01 2.85 -10.55
C THR A 18 1.39 2.43 -10.09
N LEU A 19 1.57 2.14 -8.80
CA LEU A 19 2.85 1.70 -8.26
C LEU A 19 3.25 0.31 -8.76
N ILE A 20 2.30 -0.61 -8.89
CA ILE A 20 2.56 -1.92 -9.52
C ILE A 20 2.98 -1.75 -10.97
N ASP A 21 2.30 -0.89 -11.74
CA ASP A 21 2.65 -0.61 -13.13
C ASP A 21 4.05 0.02 -13.27
N GLN A 22 4.40 0.93 -12.35
CA GLN A 22 5.67 1.64 -12.38
C GLN A 22 6.86 0.81 -11.89
N TYR A 23 6.69 0.02 -10.82
CA TYR A 23 7.79 -0.66 -10.14
C TYR A 23 7.78 -2.18 -10.34
N GLY A 24 6.69 -2.77 -10.86
CA GLY A 24 6.58 -4.22 -11.06
C GLY A 24 6.85 -5.00 -9.78
N ASP A 25 7.75 -5.98 -9.85
CA ASP A 25 8.18 -6.80 -8.70
C ASP A 25 8.87 -5.99 -7.59
N GLU A 26 9.45 -4.83 -7.90
CA GLU A 26 10.15 -3.98 -6.92
C GLU A 26 9.18 -3.14 -6.07
N VAL A 27 7.88 -3.16 -6.37
CA VAL A 27 6.85 -2.38 -5.66
C VAL A 27 6.88 -2.64 -4.15
N GLY A 28 7.16 -3.87 -3.72
CA GLY A 28 7.24 -4.23 -2.30
C GLY A 28 8.42 -3.55 -1.59
N ALA A 29 9.58 -3.47 -2.24
CA ALA A 29 10.76 -2.80 -1.70
C ALA A 29 10.57 -1.29 -1.63
N TYR A 30 9.96 -0.70 -2.66
CA TYR A 30 9.59 0.72 -2.68
C TYR A 30 8.64 1.08 -1.53
N LEU A 31 7.56 0.31 -1.36
CA LEU A 31 6.59 0.55 -0.30
C LEU A 31 7.22 0.44 1.09
N GLN A 32 8.10 -0.55 1.30
CA GLN A 32 8.82 -0.70 2.57
C GLN A 32 9.70 0.52 2.85
N MET A 33 10.43 1.02 1.85
CA MET A 33 11.24 2.23 1.97
C MET A 33 10.39 3.45 2.38
N MET A 34 9.23 3.66 1.76
CA MET A 34 8.35 4.79 2.10
C MET A 34 7.80 4.68 3.52
N ILE A 35 7.44 3.48 3.98
CA ILE A 35 7.00 3.22 5.35
C ILE A 35 8.13 3.55 6.36
N ASP A 36 9.36 3.10 6.09
CA ASP A 36 10.52 3.37 6.95
C ASP A 36 10.83 4.87 7.05
N VAL A 37 10.73 5.61 5.93
CA VAL A 37 10.87 7.07 5.91
C VAL A 37 9.80 7.73 6.78
N CYS A 38 8.52 7.38 6.60
CA CYS A 38 7.44 7.96 7.39
C CYS A 38 7.55 7.64 8.89
N MET A 39 8.02 6.44 9.25
CA MET A 39 8.29 6.10 10.65
C MET A 39 9.41 6.97 11.24
N LYS A 40 10.49 7.20 10.49
CA LYS A 40 11.63 8.02 10.93
C LYS A 40 11.26 9.50 11.07
N GLU A 41 10.41 10.00 10.19
CA GLU A 41 9.97 11.40 10.19
C GLU A 41 8.75 11.65 11.09
N HIS A 42 8.20 10.60 11.72
CA HIS A 42 6.97 10.67 12.53
C HIS A 42 5.75 11.19 11.75
N GLU A 43 5.73 10.97 10.44
CA GLU A 43 4.63 11.36 9.54
C GLU A 43 3.52 10.32 9.58
N TYR A 44 2.79 10.24 10.70
CA TYR A 44 1.81 9.17 10.96
C TYR A 44 0.65 9.11 9.96
N GLN A 45 0.27 10.24 9.36
CA GLN A 45 -0.75 10.31 8.30
C GLN A 45 -0.28 9.60 7.03
N LEU A 46 0.95 9.92 6.59
CA LEU A 46 1.56 9.28 5.43
C LEU A 46 1.85 7.81 5.71
N LEU A 47 2.29 7.49 6.93
CA LEU A 47 2.49 6.11 7.37
C LEU A 47 1.21 5.28 7.20
N LEU A 48 0.07 5.79 7.69
CA LEU A 48 -1.25 5.17 7.50
C LEU A 48 -1.57 4.96 6.02
N LYS A 49 -1.41 6.01 5.20
CA LYS A 49 -1.63 5.93 3.74
C LYS A 49 -0.76 4.83 3.09
N TRP A 50 0.56 4.83 3.32
CA TRP A 50 1.48 3.86 2.73
C TRP A 50 1.20 2.43 3.20
N THR A 51 0.81 2.24 4.46
CA THR A 51 0.41 0.91 4.94
C THR A 51 -0.88 0.41 4.29
N THR A 52 -1.87 1.28 4.04
CA THR A 52 -3.09 0.92 3.31
C THR A 52 -2.77 0.56 1.86
N ILE A 53 -1.94 1.36 1.17
CA ILE A 53 -1.50 1.08 -0.20
C ILE A 53 -0.78 -0.26 -0.28
N ARG A 54 0.11 -0.58 0.68
CA ARG A 54 0.79 -1.87 0.74
C ARG A 54 -0.20 -3.04 0.85
N ASN A 55 -1.26 -2.90 1.64
CA ASN A 55 -2.31 -3.92 1.73
C ASN A 55 -3.06 -4.06 0.40
N CYS A 56 -3.41 -2.96 -0.27
CA CYS A 56 -4.01 -3.00 -1.61
C CYS A 56 -3.09 -3.71 -2.61
N VAL A 57 -1.79 -3.40 -2.61
CA VAL A 57 -0.81 -4.07 -3.49
C VAL A 57 -0.75 -5.57 -3.21
N ALA A 58 -0.68 -5.98 -1.94
CA ALA A 58 -0.72 -7.40 -1.59
C ALA A 58 -2.01 -8.05 -2.11
N MET A 59 -3.18 -7.45 -1.92
CA MET A 59 -4.44 -7.99 -2.45
C MET A 59 -4.49 -8.07 -3.99
N ILE A 60 -3.82 -7.16 -4.71
CA ILE A 60 -3.76 -7.18 -6.18
C ILE A 60 -2.81 -8.28 -6.66
N VAL A 61 -1.63 -8.36 -6.05
CA VAL A 61 -0.57 -9.30 -6.44
C VAL A 61 -0.91 -10.72 -5.99
N ASP A 62 -1.43 -10.90 -4.79
CA ASP A 62 -1.94 -12.16 -4.24
C ASP A 62 -3.38 -12.47 -4.71
N GLY A 63 -3.99 -11.60 -5.52
CA GLY A 63 -5.31 -11.79 -6.13
C GLY A 63 -5.37 -13.05 -7.01
N PRO A 64 -6.55 -13.68 -7.16
CA PRO A 64 -6.71 -15.14 -7.17
C PRO A 64 -6.07 -15.85 -8.38
N GLY A 65 -4.82 -16.25 -8.22
CA GLY A 65 -4.21 -17.39 -8.91
C GLY A 65 -4.57 -18.71 -8.21
N THR A 66 -5.84 -19.14 -8.35
CA THR A 66 -6.40 -20.47 -8.02
C THR A 66 -6.52 -20.91 -6.55
N ALA A 67 -7.76 -20.92 -6.05
CA ALA A 67 -8.30 -22.14 -5.43
C ALA A 67 -9.51 -22.59 -6.26
N THR A 68 -9.32 -23.69 -6.96
CA THR A 68 -10.32 -24.54 -7.61
C THR A 68 -11.57 -24.72 -6.73
N PRO A 69 -12.79 -24.78 -7.29
CA PRO A 69 -13.97 -25.20 -6.51
C PRO A 69 -13.73 -26.62 -5.97
N GLN A 70 -13.93 -26.81 -4.66
CA GLN A 70 -14.04 -28.12 -4.05
C GLN A 70 -15.25 -28.17 -3.13
#